data_AF-A0A396C6Z6-F1
#
_entry.id   AF-A0A396C6Z6-F1
#
_cell.length_a   1.000
_cell.length_b   1.000
_cell.length_c   1.000
_cell.angle_alpha   90.00
_cell.angle_beta   90.00
_cell.angle_gamma   90.00
#
_symmetry.space_group_name_H-M   'P 1'
#
loop_
_entity.id
_entity.type
_entity.pdbx_description
1 polymer ?
#
loop_
_entity_poly.entity_id
_entity_poly.type
_entity_poly.pdbx_seq_one_letter_code
_entity_poly.pdbx_strand_id
1 'polypeptide(L)'
;MRKGIFKYPDNRFGGHLPKRIPEPSETRLSDNSVTHGFNDFMTQCRHSSLVRRTASPQNRIRGDPPVCLFTETDNAVIQFACKQKTKSSTIKLNRTMSKEIFVAFATQKGGIGKSTVTALAASYLHNVKGYNVAVVDCDDPQHSIHGLREHETALIGRSIYFKALACDHFRKIKKNAYPVIKSNAVNALDDAERMIAAEVVKPDVVFFDMPGTLRSNGVIKTLSQMDYIFTPLSADRFVVESTLKFVTMFRDRLMTTGQAKTKGLHLFWTMVDGRERNDLYGIYEEVIAEMGFPVLSTRLPDSKKFRRDLSEERKSVFRSTIFPMDTALLKGSGIREFSEEISDIIRPQ
;
A
#
# COMPACT_ATOMS: atom_id res chain seq x y z
N MET A 1 -41.26 -64.84 18.19
CA MET A 1 -41.94 -65.00 16.89
C MET A 1 -42.26 -63.62 16.31
N ARG A 2 -41.93 -63.40 15.02
CA ARG A 2 -42.33 -62.30 14.08
C ARG A 2 -42.04 -60.84 14.51
N LYS A 3 -40.99 -60.18 14.00
CA LYS A 3 -40.78 -59.52 12.68
C LYS A 3 -41.84 -58.46 12.31
N GLY A 4 -41.42 -57.20 12.30
CA GLY A 4 -42.05 -56.06 11.61
C GLY A 4 -40.99 -55.01 11.27
N ILE A 5 -40.64 -54.90 9.99
CA ILE A 5 -39.56 -54.10 9.41
C ILE A 5 -40.14 -52.73 9.02
N PHE A 6 -39.54 -51.63 9.50
CA PHE A 6 -39.80 -50.29 8.97
C PHE A 6 -38.79 -49.98 7.87
N LYS A 7 -39.26 -49.98 6.62
CA LYS A 7 -38.51 -49.56 5.42
C LYS A 7 -38.60 -48.05 5.27
N TYR A 8 -37.46 -47.37 5.15
CA TYR A 8 -37.39 -46.03 4.55
C TYR A 8 -37.43 -46.15 3.01
N PRO A 9 -38.07 -45.22 2.29
CA PRO A 9 -38.14 -45.28 0.83
C PRO A 9 -36.83 -44.82 0.17
N ASP A 10 -36.39 -45.63 -0.80
CA ASP A 10 -35.36 -45.33 -1.78
C ASP A 10 -35.84 -44.22 -2.74
N ASN A 11 -35.17 -43.06 -2.74
CA ASN A 11 -35.28 -42.11 -3.84
C ASN A 11 -34.26 -42.47 -4.94
N ARG A 12 -34.77 -43.17 -5.95
CA ARG A 12 -34.14 -43.32 -7.26
C ARG A 12 -34.30 -42.02 -8.05
N PHE A 13 -33.20 -41.28 -8.24
CA PHE A 13 -33.02 -40.46 -9.42
C PHE A 13 -31.57 -40.63 -9.91
N GLY A 14 -31.39 -41.60 -10.81
CA GLY A 14 -30.28 -41.60 -11.75
C GLY A 14 -30.64 -40.68 -12.90
N GLY A 15 -29.83 -39.64 -13.10
CA GLY A 15 -29.90 -38.74 -14.24
C GLY A 15 -28.54 -38.07 -14.41
N HIS A 16 -27.93 -38.27 -15.57
CA HIS A 16 -26.62 -37.73 -15.98
C HIS A 16 -26.41 -36.25 -15.57
N LEU A 17 -25.31 -35.98 -14.86
CA LEU A 17 -24.70 -34.65 -14.79
C LEU A 17 -24.13 -34.29 -16.18
N PRO A 18 -24.56 -33.20 -16.84
CA PRO A 18 -23.82 -32.70 -17.99
C PRO A 18 -22.49 -32.10 -17.50
N LYS A 19 -21.41 -32.50 -18.18
CA LYS A 19 -20.05 -31.96 -18.00
C LYS A 19 -20.11 -30.42 -18.02
N ARG A 20 -19.64 -29.78 -16.95
CA ARG A 20 -19.36 -28.34 -16.94
C ARG A 20 -18.46 -28.01 -18.12
N ILE A 21 -18.98 -27.19 -19.01
CA ILE A 21 -18.22 -26.45 -20.01
C ILE A 21 -17.18 -25.60 -19.23
N PRO A 22 -15.89 -25.62 -19.58
CA PRO A 22 -14.94 -24.71 -18.96
C PRO A 22 -15.29 -23.29 -19.40
N GLU A 23 -15.51 -22.39 -18.44
CA GLU A 23 -15.61 -20.95 -18.69
C GLU A 23 -14.35 -20.51 -19.44
N PRO A 24 -14.48 -19.63 -20.47
CA PRO A 24 -13.31 -19.09 -21.13
C PRO A 24 -12.52 -18.25 -20.13
N SER A 25 -11.25 -18.56 -20.00
CA SER A 25 -10.28 -17.75 -19.27
C SER A 25 -10.35 -16.31 -19.76
N GLU A 26 -10.87 -15.41 -18.93
CA GLU A 26 -10.76 -13.97 -19.17
C GLU A 26 -9.28 -13.64 -19.33
N THR A 27 -8.94 -13.28 -20.55
CA THR A 27 -7.64 -12.78 -20.97
C THR A 27 -7.22 -11.64 -20.06
N ARG A 28 -6.09 -11.81 -19.37
CA ARG A 28 -5.33 -10.79 -18.62
C ARG A 28 -4.84 -9.65 -19.55
N LEU A 29 -5.75 -8.88 -20.12
CA LEU A 29 -5.44 -7.83 -21.11
C LEU A 29 -5.91 -6.42 -20.69
N SER A 30 -6.53 -6.25 -19.51
CA SER A 30 -7.05 -4.93 -19.08
C SER A 30 -6.18 -4.15 -18.09
N ASP A 31 -5.29 -4.79 -17.30
CA ASP A 31 -4.57 -4.07 -16.23
C ASP A 31 -3.36 -3.27 -16.76
N ASN A 32 -2.67 -3.82 -17.77
CA ASN A 32 -1.45 -3.20 -18.28
C ASN A 32 -1.77 -1.93 -19.07
N SER A 33 -2.85 -1.89 -19.87
CA SER A 33 -3.18 -0.72 -20.68
C SER A 33 -3.57 0.50 -19.84
N VAL A 34 -4.33 0.30 -18.75
CA VAL A 34 -4.70 1.36 -17.81
C VAL A 34 -3.46 1.88 -17.06
N THR A 35 -2.60 0.98 -16.61
CA THR A 35 -1.35 1.33 -15.90
C THR A 35 -0.38 2.08 -16.82
N HIS A 36 -0.19 1.62 -18.05
CA HIS A 36 0.65 2.30 -19.04
C HIS A 36 0.08 3.68 -19.39
N GLY A 37 -1.23 3.80 -19.64
CA GLY A 37 -1.86 5.08 -19.93
C GLY A 37 -1.75 6.09 -18.79
N PHE A 38 -1.83 5.63 -17.54
CA PHE A 38 -1.65 6.50 -16.38
C PHE A 38 -0.19 6.96 -16.21
N ASN A 39 0.79 6.08 -16.42
CA ASN A 39 2.22 6.43 -16.39
C ASN A 39 2.59 7.48 -17.43
N ASP A 40 2.05 7.34 -18.65
CA ASP A 40 2.25 8.32 -19.72
C ASP A 40 1.61 9.66 -19.37
N PHE A 41 0.38 9.64 -18.85
CA PHE A 41 -0.31 10.84 -18.34
C PHE A 41 0.52 11.58 -17.29
N MET A 42 1.04 10.87 -16.27
CA MET A 42 1.89 11.47 -15.23
C MET A 42 3.14 12.14 -15.84
N THR A 43 3.77 11.44 -16.78
CA THR A 43 4.98 11.91 -17.46
C THR A 43 4.71 13.17 -18.27
N GLN A 44 3.60 13.22 -19.01
CA GLN A 44 3.18 14.41 -19.75
C GLN A 44 2.89 15.59 -18.81
N CYS A 45 2.15 15.38 -17.72
CA CYS A 45 1.85 16.42 -16.75
C CYS A 45 3.13 17.07 -16.17
N ARG A 46 4.16 16.28 -15.85
CA ARG A 46 5.44 16.76 -15.27
C ARG A 46 6.18 17.72 -16.20
N HIS A 47 6.19 17.40 -17.48
CA HIS A 47 6.91 18.14 -18.52
C HIS A 47 6.09 19.29 -19.12
N SER A 48 4.78 19.35 -18.86
CA SER A 48 3.94 20.46 -19.30
C SER A 48 4.37 21.80 -18.65
N SER A 49 4.63 22.81 -19.50
CA SER A 49 4.81 24.21 -19.10
C SER A 49 3.48 24.80 -18.60
N LEU A 50 3.55 25.72 -17.63
CA LEU A 50 2.39 26.35 -16.96
C LEU A 50 1.30 26.82 -17.93
N VAL A 51 0.08 26.29 -17.81
CA VAL A 51 -1.11 27.06 -18.18
C VAL A 51 -1.49 27.89 -16.97
N ARG A 52 -1.09 29.17 -16.95
CA ARG A 52 -1.58 30.14 -15.95
C ARG A 52 -3.10 30.21 -16.05
N ARG A 53 -3.82 29.72 -15.04
CA ARG A 53 -5.15 30.26 -14.74
C ARG A 53 -4.97 31.49 -13.86
N THR A 54 -4.89 32.67 -14.47
CA THR A 54 -5.26 33.91 -13.78
C THR A 54 -6.77 33.88 -13.57
N ALA A 55 -7.22 33.40 -12.41
CA ALA A 55 -8.57 33.73 -11.96
C ALA A 55 -8.52 35.16 -11.41
N SER A 56 -8.99 36.13 -12.20
CA SER A 56 -9.24 37.49 -11.70
C SER A 56 -10.47 37.47 -10.77
N PRO A 57 -10.46 38.20 -9.65
CA PRO A 57 -11.63 38.29 -8.79
C PRO A 57 -12.68 39.23 -9.40
N GLN A 58 -13.88 38.69 -9.56
CA GLN A 58 -15.19 39.36 -9.60
C GLN A 58 -15.39 40.54 -10.59
N ASN A 59 -16.15 40.31 -11.67
CA ASN A 59 -17.42 41.01 -11.92
C ASN A 59 -18.16 40.40 -13.13
N ARG A 60 -19.48 40.29 -13.00
CA ARG A 60 -20.45 39.67 -13.93
C ARG A 60 -20.53 40.37 -15.29
N ILE A 61 -20.93 39.65 -16.34
CA ILE A 61 -22.15 39.86 -17.18
C ILE A 61 -22.27 38.70 -18.20
N ARG A 62 -23.53 38.37 -18.56
CA ARG A 62 -24.04 37.27 -19.42
C ARG A 62 -23.34 37.08 -20.77
N GLY A 63 -23.31 35.83 -21.23
CA GLY A 63 -23.31 35.46 -22.66
C GLY A 63 -22.36 34.32 -23.03
N ASP A 64 -22.90 33.12 -23.18
CA ASP A 64 -22.34 31.90 -23.82
C ASP A 64 -21.07 31.22 -23.27
N PRO A 65 -20.98 29.87 -23.34
CA PRO A 65 -19.87 29.12 -22.77
C PRO A 65 -18.65 29.15 -23.71
N PRO A 66 -17.42 29.33 -23.21
CA PRO A 66 -16.25 29.02 -24.01
C PRO A 66 -16.10 27.50 -24.06
N VAL A 67 -16.60 26.92 -25.15
CA VAL A 67 -16.24 25.58 -25.62
C VAL A 67 -14.76 25.63 -25.99
N CYS A 68 -13.91 24.89 -25.27
CA CYS A 68 -12.56 24.62 -25.75
C CYS A 68 -12.55 23.21 -26.35
N LEU A 69 -12.46 23.16 -27.68
CA LEU A 69 -12.15 21.95 -28.44
C LEU A 69 -10.83 21.36 -27.94
N PHE A 70 -10.82 20.07 -27.63
CA PHE A 70 -9.60 19.28 -27.66
C PHE A 70 -9.32 18.95 -29.12
N THR A 71 -8.26 19.50 -29.70
CA THR A 71 -7.76 19.00 -31.00
C THR A 71 -6.87 17.79 -30.72
N GLU A 72 -7.33 16.62 -31.15
CA GLU A 72 -6.50 15.44 -31.36
C GLU A 72 -5.50 15.71 -32.49
N THR A 73 -4.25 15.99 -32.14
CA THR A 73 -3.12 15.79 -33.03
C THR A 73 -1.91 15.41 -32.19
N ASP A 74 -1.60 14.12 -32.16
CA ASP A 74 -0.26 13.55 -32.36
C ASP A 74 -0.32 12.02 -32.11
N ASN A 75 -1.01 11.32 -33.01
CA ASN A 75 -0.82 9.89 -33.21
C ASN A 75 0.19 9.71 -34.34
N ALA A 76 1.47 9.57 -34.00
CA ALA A 76 2.45 9.03 -34.93
C ALA A 76 3.62 8.34 -34.21
N VAL A 77 3.78 7.06 -34.56
CA VAL A 77 4.98 6.22 -34.42
C VAL A 77 5.22 5.57 -33.05
N ILE A 78 4.71 4.35 -32.86
CA ILE A 78 5.52 3.20 -32.37
C ILE A 78 4.97 1.91 -32.99
N GLN A 79 5.79 1.22 -33.79
CA GLN A 79 5.56 -0.18 -34.10
C GLN A 79 6.89 -0.95 -34.26
N PHE A 80 6.94 -2.13 -33.62
CA PHE A 80 7.89 -3.25 -33.70
C PHE A 80 9.27 -3.10 -33.01
N ALA A 81 9.84 -4.09 -32.31
CA ALA A 81 9.39 -5.37 -31.74
C ALA A 81 10.58 -5.94 -30.94
N CYS A 82 10.38 -6.42 -29.71
CA CYS A 82 11.40 -7.18 -28.99
C CYS A 82 11.09 -8.68 -29.05
N LYS A 83 11.88 -9.42 -29.84
CA LYS A 83 11.88 -10.89 -29.88
C LYS A 83 12.43 -11.44 -28.56
N GLN A 84 11.62 -12.19 -27.86
CA GLN A 84 12.02 -12.99 -26.70
C GLN A 84 13.03 -14.07 -27.12
N LYS A 85 14.10 -14.21 -26.32
CA LYS A 85 14.81 -15.48 -26.15
C LYS A 85 14.88 -15.77 -24.65
N THR A 86 14.11 -16.78 -24.25
CA THR A 86 14.20 -17.47 -22.98
C THR A 86 15.58 -18.09 -22.80
N LYS A 87 16.28 -17.72 -21.74
CA LYS A 87 17.30 -18.57 -21.12
C LYS A 87 17.10 -18.58 -19.61
N SER A 88 16.73 -19.76 -19.13
CA SER A 88 16.84 -20.20 -17.74
C SER A 88 18.29 -20.04 -17.28
N SER A 89 18.52 -19.38 -16.16
CA SER A 89 19.75 -19.53 -15.40
C SER A 89 19.52 -19.14 -13.93
N THR A 90 19.66 -20.15 -13.09
CA THR A 90 19.99 -20.12 -11.66
C THR A 90 20.94 -18.97 -11.32
N ILE A 91 20.44 -17.93 -10.63
CA ILE A 91 21.29 -16.81 -10.19
C ILE A 91 21.84 -17.12 -8.80
N LYS A 92 23.15 -17.30 -8.75
CA LYS A 92 23.97 -17.36 -7.54
C LYS A 92 23.80 -16.06 -6.74
N LEU A 93 23.60 -16.23 -5.43
CA LEU A 93 23.48 -15.19 -4.43
C LEU A 93 24.82 -14.46 -4.22
N ASN A 94 25.12 -13.46 -5.05
CA ASN A 94 26.15 -12.45 -4.77
C ASN A 94 25.49 -11.08 -4.94
N ARG A 95 24.72 -10.66 -3.93
CA ARG A 95 24.05 -9.36 -3.91
C ARG A 95 25.04 -8.31 -3.40
N THR A 96 25.59 -7.51 -4.30
CA THR A 96 26.15 -6.19 -3.99
C THR A 96 25.15 -5.41 -3.13
N MET A 97 25.62 -4.75 -2.07
CA MET A 97 24.77 -4.08 -1.07
C MET A 97 23.67 -3.25 -1.73
N SER A 98 22.42 -3.73 -1.66
CA SER A 98 21.24 -3.04 -2.16
C SER A 98 21.03 -1.77 -1.34
N LYS A 99 20.93 -0.62 -2.01
CA LYS A 99 20.74 0.71 -1.39
C LYS A 99 19.32 0.84 -0.81
N GLU A 100 18.39 0.04 -1.30
CA GLU A 100 16.97 0.11 -1.02
C GLU A 100 16.65 -0.44 0.38
N ILE A 101 15.84 0.28 1.15
CA ILE A 101 15.43 -0.11 2.51
C ILE A 101 14.09 -0.82 2.45
N PHE A 102 14.02 -2.07 2.92
CA PHE A 102 12.76 -2.83 2.97
C PHE A 102 12.09 -2.65 4.32
N VAL A 103 10.87 -2.13 4.31
CA VAL A 103 10.10 -1.79 5.52
C VAL A 103 8.76 -2.51 5.50
N ALA A 104 8.37 -3.14 6.61
CA ALA A 104 7.04 -3.72 6.76
C ALA A 104 6.32 -3.18 7.99
N PHE A 105 5.02 -2.93 7.84
CA PHE A 105 4.10 -2.84 8.97
C PHE A 105 3.51 -4.22 9.21
N ALA A 106 3.83 -4.86 10.34
CA ALA A 106 3.50 -6.26 10.57
C ALA A 106 2.90 -6.48 11.95
N THR A 107 1.92 -7.36 12.05
CA THR A 107 1.35 -7.84 13.32
C THR A 107 0.61 -9.15 13.07
N GLN A 108 0.39 -9.91 14.14
CA GLN A 108 -0.45 -11.11 14.11
C GLN A 108 -1.96 -10.81 14.06
N LYS A 109 -2.39 -9.57 14.36
CA LYS A 109 -3.81 -9.20 14.34
C LYS A 109 -4.22 -8.48 13.06
N GLY A 110 -5.38 -8.87 12.54
CA GLY A 110 -6.07 -8.11 11.50
C GLY A 110 -6.67 -6.81 12.04
N GLY A 111 -6.99 -5.86 11.15
CA GLY A 111 -7.81 -4.70 11.50
C GLY A 111 -7.14 -3.56 12.25
N ILE A 112 -5.90 -3.68 12.74
CA ILE A 112 -5.24 -2.61 13.51
C ILE A 112 -4.63 -1.48 12.66
N GLY A 113 -4.95 -1.41 11.36
CA GLY A 113 -4.60 -0.29 10.49
C GLY A 113 -3.29 -0.40 9.72
N LYS A 114 -2.66 -1.59 9.61
CA LYS A 114 -1.40 -1.81 8.84
C LYS A 114 -1.41 -1.11 7.48
N SER A 115 -2.30 -1.52 6.56
CA SER A 115 -2.38 -0.96 5.21
C SER A 115 -2.66 0.54 5.17
N THR A 116 -3.41 1.04 6.15
CA THR A 116 -3.69 2.48 6.28
C THR A 116 -2.43 3.24 6.67
N VAL A 117 -1.68 2.75 7.66
CA VAL A 117 -0.41 3.34 8.08
C VAL A 117 0.63 3.23 6.96
N THR A 118 0.70 2.08 6.27
CA THR A 118 1.55 1.88 5.09
C THR A 118 1.27 2.95 4.02
N ALA A 119 0.00 3.14 3.63
CA ALA A 119 -0.37 4.13 2.62
C ALA A 119 -0.07 5.57 3.06
N LEU A 120 -0.33 5.91 4.33
CA LEU A 120 -0.10 7.25 4.87
C LEU A 120 1.40 7.58 4.96
N ALA A 121 2.21 6.66 5.48
CA ALA A 121 3.66 6.82 5.58
C ALA A 121 4.31 6.88 4.19
N ALA A 122 3.93 5.98 3.28
CA ALA A 122 4.42 5.99 1.89
C ALA A 122 4.08 7.30 1.18
N SER A 123 2.84 7.79 1.31
CA SER A 123 2.42 9.06 0.72
C SER A 123 3.16 10.25 1.32
N TYR A 124 3.38 10.30 2.65
CA TYR A 124 4.14 11.39 3.27
C TYR A 124 5.59 11.41 2.80
N LEU A 125 6.29 10.27 2.87
CA LEU A 125 7.69 10.19 2.47
C LEU A 125 7.89 10.55 1.00
N HIS A 126 6.96 10.15 0.13
CA HIS A 126 7.03 10.45 -1.30
C HIS A 126 6.65 11.90 -1.62
N ASN A 127 5.44 12.32 -1.24
CA ASN A 127 4.86 13.59 -1.68
C ASN A 127 5.33 14.79 -0.86
N VAL A 128 5.76 14.58 0.39
CA VAL A 128 6.18 15.66 1.30
C VAL A 128 7.69 15.67 1.50
N LYS A 129 8.31 14.52 1.80
CA LYS A 129 9.77 14.45 2.02
C LYS A 129 10.58 14.27 0.74
N GLY A 130 9.93 13.91 -0.38
CA GLY A 130 10.57 13.82 -1.69
C GLY A 130 11.36 12.53 -1.93
N TYR A 131 11.25 11.52 -1.06
CA TYR A 131 11.91 10.22 -1.25
C TYR A 131 11.29 9.42 -2.40
N ASN A 132 12.07 8.56 -3.03
CA ASN A 132 11.59 7.55 -3.97
C ASN A 132 11.05 6.39 -3.15
N VAL A 133 9.75 6.16 -3.24
CA VAL A 133 9.05 5.14 -2.46
C VAL A 133 8.50 4.12 -3.44
N ALA A 134 8.34 2.88 -3.00
CA ALA A 134 7.52 1.87 -3.64
C ALA A 134 6.69 1.12 -2.60
N VAL A 135 5.56 0.55 -3.00
CA VAL A 135 4.75 -0.32 -2.15
C VAL A 135 4.53 -1.65 -2.84
N VAL A 136 4.73 -2.75 -2.12
CA VAL A 136 4.36 -4.11 -2.51
C VAL A 136 3.21 -4.56 -1.62
N ASP A 137 2.01 -4.61 -2.19
CA ASP A 137 0.79 -4.98 -1.49
C ASP A 137 0.66 -6.51 -1.47
N CYS A 138 1.02 -7.12 -0.34
CA CYS A 138 1.13 -8.57 -0.18
C CYS A 138 -0.09 -9.20 0.49
N ASP A 139 -1.13 -8.42 0.83
CA ASP A 139 -2.31 -8.90 1.56
C ASP A 139 -3.32 -9.55 0.60
N ASP A 140 -2.97 -10.73 0.09
CA ASP A 140 -3.85 -11.56 -0.76
C ASP A 140 -4.97 -12.20 0.09
N PRO A 141 -6.26 -12.03 -0.25
CA PRO A 141 -6.81 -11.46 -1.50
C PRO A 141 -7.28 -9.99 -1.40
N GLN A 142 -7.05 -9.31 -0.28
CA GLN A 142 -7.63 -7.99 -0.02
C GLN A 142 -7.02 -6.85 -0.85
N HIS A 143 -5.69 -6.84 -1.00
CA HIS A 143 -4.89 -5.84 -1.71
C HIS A 143 -5.40 -4.41 -1.56
N SER A 144 -5.57 -3.96 -0.31
CA SER A 144 -6.31 -2.74 -0.02
C SER A 144 -5.63 -1.46 -0.55
N ILE A 145 -4.30 -1.44 -0.66
CA ILE A 145 -3.55 -0.29 -1.18
C ILE A 145 -3.58 -0.29 -2.70
N HIS A 146 -3.46 -1.47 -3.33
CA HIS A 146 -3.63 -1.61 -4.77
C HIS A 146 -5.04 -1.17 -5.21
N GLY A 147 -6.08 -1.65 -4.52
CA GLY A 147 -7.46 -1.26 -4.79
C GLY A 147 -7.69 0.25 -4.61
N LEU A 148 -7.03 0.87 -3.62
CA LEU A 148 -7.04 2.33 -3.47
C LEU A 148 -6.42 3.02 -4.71
N ARG A 149 -5.26 2.56 -5.18
CA ARG A 149 -4.61 3.10 -6.39
C ARG A 149 -5.49 2.95 -7.63
N GLU A 150 -6.13 1.80 -7.82
CA GLU A 150 -7.02 1.56 -8.96
C GLU A 150 -8.22 2.51 -8.93
N HIS A 151 -8.85 2.67 -7.77
CA HIS A 151 -9.97 3.59 -7.60
C HIS A 151 -9.57 5.04 -7.92
N GLU A 152 -8.41 5.50 -7.40
CA GLU A 152 -7.92 6.86 -7.66
C GLU A 152 -7.57 7.07 -9.14
N THR A 153 -6.95 6.09 -9.77
CA THR A 153 -6.58 6.15 -11.20
C THR A 153 -7.82 6.19 -12.08
N ALA A 154 -8.82 5.38 -11.79
CA ALA A 154 -10.11 5.38 -12.50
C ALA A 154 -10.83 6.73 -12.34
N LEU A 155 -10.82 7.29 -11.13
CA LEU A 155 -11.43 8.58 -10.83
C LEU A 155 -10.74 9.74 -11.59
N ILE A 156 -9.40 9.74 -11.61
CA ILE A 156 -8.62 10.70 -12.42
C ILE A 156 -8.93 10.48 -13.90
N GLY A 157 -9.01 9.23 -14.38
CA GLY A 157 -9.30 8.92 -15.78
C GLY A 157 -10.63 9.48 -16.29
N ARG A 158 -11.67 9.49 -15.45
CA ARG A 158 -13.03 9.93 -15.84
C ARG A 158 -13.34 11.40 -15.57
N SER A 159 -12.62 12.07 -14.66
CA SER A 159 -12.97 13.42 -14.21
C SER A 159 -11.95 14.47 -14.66
N ILE A 160 -12.41 15.44 -15.45
CA ILE A 160 -11.58 16.58 -15.89
C ILE A 160 -11.01 17.35 -14.68
N TYR A 161 -11.80 17.49 -13.62
CA TYR A 161 -11.36 18.13 -12.38
C TYR A 161 -10.17 17.39 -11.75
N PHE A 162 -10.26 16.06 -11.60
CA PHE A 162 -9.18 15.28 -11.01
C PHE A 162 -7.96 15.14 -11.93
N LYS A 163 -8.13 15.15 -13.27
CA LYS A 163 -7.01 15.27 -14.21
C LYS A 163 -6.24 16.57 -14.01
N ALA A 164 -6.94 17.70 -13.93
CA ALA A 164 -6.31 19.00 -13.69
C ALA A 164 -5.56 19.00 -12.35
N LEU A 165 -6.19 18.52 -11.29
CA LEU A 165 -5.57 18.41 -9.96
C LEU A 165 -4.32 17.52 -9.96
N ALA A 166 -4.39 16.36 -10.62
CA ALA A 166 -3.26 15.44 -10.79
C ALA A 166 -2.12 16.10 -11.58
N CYS A 167 -2.44 16.77 -12.68
CA CYS A 167 -1.43 17.45 -13.49
C CYS A 167 -0.72 18.57 -12.72
N ASP A 168 -1.46 19.40 -11.97
CA ASP A 168 -0.86 20.44 -11.14
C ASP A 168 0.02 19.85 -10.04
N HIS A 169 -0.41 18.73 -9.42
CA HIS A 169 0.38 18.00 -8.44
C HIS A 169 1.70 17.48 -9.02
N PHE A 170 1.64 16.68 -10.10
CA PHE A 170 2.84 16.12 -10.74
C PHE A 170 3.76 17.20 -11.30
N ARG A 171 3.21 18.32 -11.79
CA ARG A 171 4.01 19.48 -12.20
C ARG A 171 4.73 20.12 -11.02
N LYS A 172 4.11 20.18 -9.84
CA LYS A 172 4.69 20.75 -8.61
C LYS A 172 5.80 19.86 -8.04
N ILE A 173 5.55 18.56 -7.88
CA ILE A 173 6.52 17.64 -7.26
C ILE A 173 7.59 17.13 -8.22
N LYS A 174 7.38 17.28 -9.54
CA LYS A 174 8.30 16.83 -10.61
C LYS A 174 8.65 15.34 -10.56
N LYS A 175 7.78 14.53 -9.95
CA LYS A 175 7.89 13.08 -9.80
C LYS A 175 6.58 12.41 -10.20
N ASN A 176 6.66 11.17 -10.70
CA ASN A 176 5.48 10.31 -10.87
C ASN A 176 5.05 9.81 -9.50
N ALA A 177 3.78 9.39 -9.36
CA ALA A 177 3.35 8.68 -8.18
C ALA A 177 4.19 7.40 -7.99
N TYR A 178 4.44 7.02 -6.73
CA TYR A 178 5.19 5.81 -6.43
C TYR A 178 4.50 4.55 -6.98
N PRO A 179 5.23 3.52 -7.40
CA PRO A 179 4.63 2.27 -7.83
C PRO A 179 3.94 1.54 -6.66
N VAL A 180 2.80 0.92 -6.95
CA VAL A 180 2.07 0.03 -6.04
C VAL A 180 1.93 -1.30 -6.77
N ILE A 181 2.64 -2.33 -6.29
CA ILE A 181 2.70 -3.64 -6.93
C ILE A 181 1.81 -4.61 -6.16
N LYS A 182 0.82 -5.20 -6.85
CA LYS A 182 0.02 -6.30 -6.31
C LYS A 182 0.87 -7.57 -6.24
N SER A 183 0.96 -8.20 -5.08
CA SER A 183 1.75 -9.42 -4.86
C SER A 183 1.14 -10.27 -3.75
N ASN A 184 1.84 -11.31 -3.30
CA ASN A 184 1.48 -12.07 -2.10
C ASN A 184 2.74 -12.33 -1.27
N ALA A 185 2.57 -12.80 -0.04
CA ALA A 185 3.69 -13.00 0.88
C ALA A 185 4.76 -13.99 0.37
N VAL A 186 4.47 -14.87 -0.60
CA VAL A 186 5.44 -15.82 -1.17
C VAL A 186 6.27 -15.14 -2.27
N ASN A 187 5.63 -14.35 -3.13
CA ASN A 187 6.24 -13.75 -4.32
C ASN A 187 6.75 -12.32 -4.08
N ALA A 188 6.44 -11.73 -2.92
CA ALA A 188 6.71 -10.33 -2.58
C ALA A 188 8.13 -9.86 -2.90
N LEU A 189 9.13 -10.65 -2.53
CA LEU A 189 10.54 -10.30 -2.74
C LEU A 189 10.93 -10.35 -4.23
N ASP A 190 10.45 -11.36 -4.95
CA ASP A 190 10.71 -11.51 -6.39
C ASP A 190 10.01 -10.42 -7.21
N ASP A 191 8.81 -10.02 -6.79
CA ASP A 191 8.07 -8.90 -7.39
C ASP A 191 8.73 -7.55 -7.08
N ALA A 192 9.21 -7.35 -5.85
CA ALA A 192 9.99 -6.18 -5.48
C ALA A 192 11.27 -6.06 -6.31
N GLU A 193 12.02 -7.16 -6.46
CA GLU A 193 13.25 -7.18 -7.25
C GLU A 193 13.00 -6.89 -8.73
N ARG A 194 11.93 -7.45 -9.29
CA ARG A 194 11.52 -7.16 -10.68
C ARG A 194 11.14 -5.69 -10.86
N MET A 195 10.38 -5.11 -9.94
CA MET A 195 10.04 -3.69 -9.95
C MET A 195 11.29 -2.82 -9.84
N ILE A 196 12.15 -3.08 -8.87
CA ILE A 196 13.41 -2.34 -8.68
C ILE A 196 14.25 -2.42 -9.95
N ALA A 197 14.39 -3.59 -10.58
CA ALA A 197 15.18 -3.75 -11.81
C ALA A 197 14.61 -2.93 -12.99
N ALA A 198 13.28 -2.86 -13.12
CA ALA A 198 12.59 -2.16 -14.21
C ALA A 198 12.58 -0.63 -14.04
N GLU A 199 12.60 -0.13 -12.81
CA GLU A 199 12.54 1.31 -12.54
C GLU A 199 13.83 2.05 -12.95
N VAL A 200 13.67 3.17 -13.64
CA VAL A 200 14.79 4.06 -14.02
C VAL A 200 15.39 4.72 -12.78
N VAL A 201 14.52 5.19 -11.88
CA VAL A 201 14.91 5.77 -10.59
C VAL A 201 14.60 4.75 -9.50
N LYS A 202 15.63 4.23 -8.84
CA LYS A 202 15.46 3.21 -7.80
C LYS A 202 14.76 3.79 -6.57
N PRO A 203 13.89 3.02 -5.90
CA PRO A 203 13.26 3.45 -4.67
C PRO A 203 14.27 3.50 -3.51
N ASP A 204 14.23 4.54 -2.69
CA ASP A 204 15.01 4.63 -1.46
C ASP A 204 14.38 3.74 -0.38
N VAL A 205 13.04 3.64 -0.39
CA VAL A 205 12.25 2.83 0.55
C VAL A 205 11.23 1.97 -0.20
N VAL A 206 11.16 0.68 0.12
CA VAL A 206 10.13 -0.24 -0.36
C VAL A 206 9.31 -0.72 0.83
N PHE A 207 8.05 -0.33 0.87
CA PHE A 207 7.10 -0.79 1.87
C PHE A 207 6.43 -2.10 1.45
N PHE A 208 6.31 -3.03 2.38
CA PHE A 208 5.59 -4.28 2.20
C PHE A 208 4.33 -4.27 3.07
N ASP A 209 3.16 -4.28 2.44
CA ASP A 209 1.89 -4.40 3.15
C ASP A 209 1.60 -5.87 3.40
N MET A 210 1.95 -6.33 4.60
CA MET A 210 1.89 -7.75 4.94
C MET A 210 0.49 -8.17 5.41
N PRO A 211 0.05 -9.40 5.07
CA PRO A 211 -1.22 -9.93 5.55
C PRO A 211 -1.26 -9.98 7.07
N GLY A 212 -2.46 -9.85 7.64
CA GLY A 212 -2.67 -9.79 9.09
C GLY A 212 -2.46 -11.10 9.86
N THR A 213 -1.88 -12.13 9.25
CA THR A 213 -1.68 -13.45 9.88
C THR A 213 -0.28 -14.00 9.57
N LEU A 214 0.43 -14.36 10.63
CA LEU A 214 1.76 -14.98 10.53
C LEU A 214 1.72 -16.43 10.03
N ARG A 215 0.54 -17.06 10.05
CA ARG A 215 0.36 -18.46 9.64
C ARG A 215 0.30 -18.62 8.12
N SER A 216 0.09 -17.53 7.39
CA SER A 216 0.06 -17.58 5.94
C SER A 216 1.43 -17.92 5.38
N ASN A 217 1.42 -18.76 4.33
CA ASN A 217 2.64 -19.20 3.66
C ASN A 217 3.45 -17.99 3.17
N GLY A 218 4.76 -18.03 3.39
CA GLY A 218 5.69 -16.99 2.95
C GLY A 218 5.84 -15.78 3.90
N VAL A 219 4.91 -15.55 4.85
CA VAL A 219 4.94 -14.33 5.69
C VAL A 219 6.21 -14.22 6.52
N ILE A 220 6.56 -15.26 7.28
CA ILE A 220 7.77 -15.25 8.11
C ILE A 220 9.04 -15.13 7.26
N LYS A 221 9.08 -15.81 6.12
CA LYS A 221 10.21 -15.74 5.18
C LYS A 221 10.38 -14.32 4.63
N THR A 222 9.30 -13.67 4.23
CA THR A 222 9.35 -12.30 3.70
C THR A 222 9.69 -11.30 4.79
N LEU A 223 9.12 -11.43 5.99
CA LEU A 223 9.46 -10.59 7.13
C LEU A 223 10.93 -10.72 7.53
N SER A 224 11.54 -11.91 7.46
CA SER A 224 12.97 -12.07 7.77
C SER A 224 13.89 -11.35 6.78
N GLN A 225 13.36 -10.97 5.62
CA GLN A 225 14.03 -10.15 4.61
C GLN A 225 13.67 -8.67 4.70
N MET A 226 13.06 -8.19 5.78
CA MET A 226 12.84 -6.76 6.02
C MET A 226 14.01 -6.17 6.79
N ASP A 227 14.43 -4.97 6.39
CA ASP A 227 15.42 -4.17 7.13
C ASP A 227 14.80 -3.58 8.39
N TYR A 228 13.56 -3.09 8.31
CA TYR A 228 12.83 -2.55 9.46
C TYR A 228 11.41 -3.10 9.52
N ILE A 229 10.98 -3.42 10.73
CA ILE A 229 9.60 -3.86 11.00
C ILE A 229 8.99 -2.93 12.05
N PHE A 230 7.86 -2.33 11.69
CA PHE A 230 7.06 -1.50 12.60
C PHE A 230 5.78 -2.24 12.97
N THR A 231 5.56 -2.45 14.25
CA THR A 231 4.49 -3.30 14.77
C THR A 231 3.44 -2.47 15.49
N PRO A 232 2.22 -2.32 14.94
CA PRO A 232 1.18 -1.55 15.59
C PRO A 232 0.65 -2.25 16.86
N LEU A 233 0.26 -1.44 17.84
CA LEU A 233 -0.37 -1.80 19.11
C LEU A 233 -1.61 -0.95 19.34
N SER A 234 -2.70 -1.53 19.84
CA SER A 234 -3.81 -0.78 20.44
C SER A 234 -3.92 -1.17 21.92
N ALA A 235 -4.58 -0.35 22.74
CA ALA A 235 -4.78 -0.61 24.17
C ALA A 235 -5.83 -1.72 24.46
N ASP A 236 -5.87 -2.74 23.60
CA ASP A 236 -6.63 -3.96 23.81
C ASP A 236 -5.68 -5.05 24.31
N ARG A 237 -6.01 -5.65 25.45
CA ARG A 237 -5.19 -6.70 26.09
C ARG A 237 -4.80 -7.82 25.13
N PHE A 238 -5.73 -8.30 24.30
CA PHE A 238 -5.45 -9.40 23.37
C PHE A 238 -4.59 -8.94 22.20
N VAL A 239 -4.69 -7.68 21.78
CA VAL A 239 -3.78 -7.10 20.77
C VAL A 239 -2.37 -7.03 21.34
N VAL A 240 -2.20 -6.46 22.54
CA VAL A 240 -0.90 -6.37 23.21
C VAL A 240 -0.27 -7.74 23.40
N GLU A 241 -1.02 -8.70 23.96
CA GLU A 241 -0.50 -10.05 24.21
C GLU A 241 -0.08 -10.76 22.91
N SER A 242 -0.89 -10.65 21.85
CA SER A 242 -0.56 -11.24 20.55
C SER A 242 0.65 -10.58 19.90
N THR A 243 0.76 -9.24 20.01
CA THR A 243 1.89 -8.49 19.49
C THR A 243 3.18 -8.84 20.23
N LEU A 244 3.16 -8.88 21.58
CA LEU A 244 4.32 -9.25 22.39
C LEU A 244 4.82 -10.67 22.07
N LYS A 245 3.91 -11.64 21.91
CA LYS A 245 4.26 -12.99 21.47
C LYS A 245 4.94 -12.99 20.10
N PHE A 246 4.42 -12.18 19.16
CA PHE A 246 5.02 -12.04 17.83
C PHE A 246 6.42 -11.44 17.89
N VAL A 247 6.60 -10.27 18.53
CA VAL A 247 7.90 -9.58 18.55
C VAL A 247 8.96 -10.38 19.31
N THR A 248 8.56 -11.08 20.38
CA THR A 248 9.46 -11.99 21.12
C THR A 248 9.88 -13.17 20.27
N MET A 249 8.92 -13.83 19.61
CA MET A 249 9.23 -14.93 18.69
C MET A 249 10.14 -14.47 17.56
N PHE A 250 9.84 -13.33 16.94
CA PHE A 250 10.61 -12.81 15.80
C PHE A 250 12.03 -12.42 16.22
N ARG A 251 12.19 -11.69 17.31
CA ARG A 251 13.51 -11.32 17.85
C ARG A 251 14.31 -12.57 18.21
N ASP A 252 13.78 -13.41 19.09
CA ASP A 252 14.56 -14.50 19.70
C ASP A 252 14.87 -15.61 18.70
N ARG A 253 13.95 -15.92 17.79
CA ARG A 253 14.13 -17.04 16.84
C ARG A 253 14.71 -16.63 15.51
N LEU A 254 14.55 -15.38 15.07
CA LEU A 254 14.96 -14.95 13.74
C LEU A 254 16.06 -13.88 13.77
N MET A 255 15.94 -12.85 14.61
CA MET A 255 16.97 -11.80 14.68
C MET A 255 18.22 -12.29 15.43
N THR A 256 18.07 -12.82 16.64
CA THR A 256 19.19 -13.26 17.49
C THR A 256 19.96 -14.45 16.89
N THR A 257 19.28 -15.29 16.10
CA THR A 257 19.88 -16.45 15.42
C THR A 257 20.52 -16.09 14.07
N GLY A 258 20.43 -14.83 13.63
CA GLY A 258 20.94 -14.37 12.33
C GLY A 258 20.14 -14.84 11.12
N GLN A 259 18.93 -15.37 11.30
CA GLN A 259 18.06 -15.79 10.19
C GLN A 259 17.29 -14.62 9.54
N ALA A 260 17.13 -13.51 10.27
CA ALA A 260 16.56 -12.27 9.75
C ALA A 260 17.65 -11.20 9.57
N LYS A 261 17.59 -10.44 8.47
CA LYS A 261 18.49 -9.28 8.24
C LYS A 261 17.98 -7.97 8.87
N THR A 262 16.98 -8.08 9.74
CA THR A 262 16.29 -6.93 10.35
C THR A 262 17.25 -6.13 11.24
N LYS A 263 17.38 -4.84 10.92
CA LYS A 263 18.17 -3.84 11.63
C LYS A 263 17.41 -3.24 12.80
N GLY A 264 16.09 -3.14 12.70
CA GLY A 264 15.23 -2.59 13.76
C GLY A 264 13.83 -3.17 13.77
N LEU A 265 13.33 -3.49 14.97
CA LEU A 265 11.96 -3.91 15.23
C LEU A 265 11.37 -2.94 16.26
N HIS A 266 10.41 -2.12 15.84
CA HIS A 266 9.83 -1.05 16.65
C HIS A 266 8.34 -1.24 16.81
N LEU A 267 7.81 -0.93 17.99
CA LEU A 267 6.37 -0.94 18.26
C LEU A 267 5.83 0.48 18.24
N PHE A 268 4.55 0.67 17.95
CA PHE A 268 3.94 1.99 18.03
C PHE A 268 2.45 1.88 18.36
N TRP A 269 1.94 2.89 19.04
CA TRP A 269 0.52 2.95 19.38
C TRP A 269 -0.31 3.47 18.21
N THR A 270 -1.37 2.75 17.91
CA THR A 270 -2.42 3.09 16.95
C THR A 270 -3.77 3.00 17.62
N MET A 271 -4.78 3.62 17.01
CA MET A 271 -6.14 3.67 17.54
C MET A 271 -6.21 4.21 18.97
N VAL A 272 -5.33 5.16 19.31
CA VAL A 272 -5.28 5.72 20.66
C VAL A 272 -6.55 6.52 20.92
N ASP A 273 -7.29 6.13 21.96
CA ASP A 273 -8.45 6.87 22.42
C ASP A 273 -8.00 7.93 23.42
N GLY A 274 -8.20 9.21 23.09
CA GLY A 274 -7.90 10.32 24.00
C GLY A 274 -8.75 10.34 25.28
N ARG A 275 -9.77 9.47 25.38
CA ARG A 275 -10.61 9.28 26.57
C ARG A 275 -10.12 8.15 27.46
N GLU A 276 -9.32 7.22 26.93
CA GLU A 276 -8.73 6.17 27.75
C GLU A 276 -7.77 6.80 28.76
N ARG A 277 -7.74 6.23 29.96
CA ARG A 277 -6.85 6.71 31.01
C ARG A 277 -5.41 6.50 30.55
N ASN A 278 -4.57 7.52 30.74
CA ASN A 278 -3.14 7.47 30.39
C ASN A 278 -2.38 6.36 31.14
N ASP A 279 -2.93 5.85 32.25
CA ASP A 279 -2.32 4.81 33.08
C ASP A 279 -2.14 3.49 32.33
N LEU A 280 -3.11 3.07 31.51
CA LEU A 280 -3.06 1.78 30.81
C LEU A 280 -1.93 1.71 29.78
N TYR A 281 -1.75 2.79 29.02
CA TYR A 281 -0.64 2.90 28.05
C TYR A 281 0.70 2.86 28.77
N GLY A 282 0.83 3.56 29.90
CA GLY A 282 2.05 3.55 30.72
C GLY A 282 2.39 2.16 31.24
N ILE A 283 1.40 1.43 31.80
CA ILE A 283 1.58 0.07 32.29
C ILE A 283 2.06 -0.86 31.16
N TYR A 284 1.46 -0.77 29.97
CA TYR A 284 1.92 -1.58 28.84
C TYR A 284 3.31 -1.18 28.34
N GLU A 285 3.63 0.12 28.32
CA GLU A 285 4.96 0.60 27.94
C GLU A 285 6.05 0.14 28.93
N GLU A 286 5.76 0.10 30.24
CA GLU A 286 6.66 -0.46 31.25
C GLU A 286 6.98 -1.94 30.94
N VAL A 287 5.94 -2.76 30.69
CA VAL A 287 6.13 -4.17 30.32
C VAL A 287 6.91 -4.31 29.02
N ILE A 288 6.62 -3.49 28.00
CA ILE A 288 7.33 -3.52 26.71
C ILE A 288 8.81 -3.14 26.91
N ALA A 289 9.09 -2.16 27.76
CA ALA A 289 10.43 -1.69 28.09
C ALA A 289 11.23 -2.74 28.88
N GLU A 290 10.61 -3.41 29.85
CA GLU A 290 11.22 -4.55 30.58
C GLU A 290 11.60 -5.68 29.62
N MET A 291 10.79 -5.91 28.59
CA MET A 291 11.10 -6.87 27.52
C MET A 291 12.17 -6.39 26.53
N GLY A 292 12.60 -5.13 26.62
CA GLY A 292 13.65 -4.54 25.78
C GLY A 292 13.23 -4.19 24.36
N PHE A 293 11.93 -3.96 24.12
CA PHE A 293 11.44 -3.56 22.80
C PHE A 293 11.28 -2.03 22.70
N PRO A 294 11.78 -1.39 21.63
CA PRO A 294 11.61 0.05 21.46
C PRO A 294 10.19 0.39 21.01
N VAL A 295 9.61 1.41 21.62
CA VAL A 295 8.31 1.99 21.26
C VAL A 295 8.53 3.37 20.66
N LEU A 296 7.85 3.68 19.55
CA LEU A 296 7.85 5.01 18.97
C LEU A 296 7.19 6.01 19.93
N SER A 297 7.76 7.21 19.99
CA SER A 297 7.23 8.32 20.77
C SER A 297 5.90 8.82 20.22
N THR A 298 5.72 8.76 18.89
CA THR A 298 4.48 9.19 18.26
C THR A 298 3.37 8.17 18.43
N ARG A 299 2.18 8.67 18.80
CA ARG A 299 0.95 7.88 18.93
C ARG A 299 -0.08 8.29 17.88
N LEU A 300 -0.68 7.32 17.20
CA LEU A 300 -1.71 7.57 16.20
C LEU A 300 -3.11 7.45 16.83
N PRO A 301 -3.94 8.52 16.78
CA PRO A 301 -5.27 8.50 17.38
C PRO A 301 -6.26 7.63 16.58
N ASP A 302 -7.33 7.14 17.23
CA ASP A 302 -8.47 6.59 16.50
C ASP A 302 -9.23 7.71 15.78
N SER A 303 -8.84 7.97 14.53
CA SER A 303 -9.37 9.08 13.74
C SER A 303 -10.07 8.64 12.47
N LYS A 304 -11.29 9.14 12.27
CA LYS A 304 -12.01 9.03 10.99
C LYS A 304 -11.28 9.72 9.83
N LYS A 305 -10.29 10.58 10.10
CA LYS A 305 -9.46 11.21 9.07
C LYS A 305 -8.71 10.18 8.23
N PHE A 306 -8.27 9.08 8.84
CA PHE A 306 -7.51 8.01 8.17
C PHE A 306 -8.32 7.20 7.15
N ARG A 307 -9.64 7.39 7.13
CA ARG A 307 -10.56 6.73 6.19
C ARG A 307 -11.04 7.68 5.08
N ARG A 308 -10.44 8.87 4.94
CA ARG A 308 -10.83 9.86 3.93
C ARG A 308 -10.05 9.66 2.65
N ASP A 309 -10.60 8.82 1.79
CA ASP A 309 -10.09 8.56 0.44
C ASP A 309 -10.51 9.66 -0.54
N LEU A 310 -9.90 9.64 -1.72
CA LEU A 310 -10.30 10.50 -2.84
C LEU A 310 -11.74 10.15 -3.28
N SER A 311 -12.60 11.16 -3.40
CA SER A 311 -14.01 11.00 -3.77
C SER A 311 -14.53 12.24 -4.49
N GLU A 312 -15.49 12.08 -5.40
CA GLU A 312 -16.15 13.20 -6.09
C GLU A 312 -16.93 14.10 -5.14
N GLU A 313 -17.49 13.53 -4.07
CA GLU A 313 -18.31 14.25 -3.09
C GLU A 313 -17.47 15.11 -2.13
N ARG A 314 -16.18 14.77 -1.97
CA ARG A 314 -15.32 15.34 -0.93
C ARG A 314 -14.05 15.92 -1.53
N LYS A 315 -13.89 17.24 -1.38
CA LYS A 315 -12.70 17.94 -1.87
C LYS A 315 -11.43 17.63 -1.07
N SER A 316 -11.54 17.32 0.23
CA SER A 316 -10.39 17.04 1.08
C SER A 316 -10.02 15.56 1.05
N VAL A 317 -8.78 15.23 0.71
CA VAL A 317 -8.22 13.87 0.72
C VAL A 317 -7.20 13.72 1.85
N PHE A 318 -7.18 12.55 2.49
CA PHE A 318 -6.19 12.25 3.54
C PHE A 318 -5.45 10.95 3.26
N ARG A 319 -6.17 9.88 2.93
CA ARG A 319 -5.55 8.62 2.53
C ARG A 319 -5.55 8.56 1.00
N SER A 320 -4.36 8.67 0.42
CA SER A 320 -4.17 8.66 -1.03
C SER A 320 -2.82 8.08 -1.40
N THR A 321 -2.78 7.34 -2.50
CA THR A 321 -1.53 6.83 -3.08
C THR A 321 -0.94 7.74 -4.15
N ILE A 322 -1.64 8.83 -4.50
CA ILE A 322 -1.26 9.75 -5.57
C ILE A 322 -1.05 11.17 -5.02
N PHE A 323 -2.02 11.65 -4.24
CA PHE A 323 -2.06 13.02 -3.74
C PHE A 323 -1.45 13.12 -2.33
N PRO A 324 -0.89 14.29 -1.96
CA PRO A 324 -0.48 14.55 -0.60
C PRO A 324 -1.72 14.67 0.31
N MET A 325 -1.53 14.38 1.59
CA MET A 325 -2.52 14.67 2.63
C MET A 325 -2.89 16.15 2.64
N ASP A 326 -4.19 16.44 2.80
CA ASP A 326 -4.66 17.80 3.06
C ASP A 326 -4.05 18.34 4.36
N THR A 327 -3.31 19.44 4.23
CA THR A 327 -2.63 20.12 5.35
C THR A 327 -3.57 20.52 6.48
N ALA A 328 -4.84 20.83 6.18
CA ALA A 328 -5.84 21.16 7.21
C ALA A 328 -6.19 19.95 8.09
N LEU A 329 -6.03 18.73 7.56
CA LEU A 329 -6.34 17.49 8.27
C LEU A 329 -5.13 16.93 9.05
N LEU A 330 -3.90 17.34 8.70
CA LEU A 330 -2.66 16.89 9.35
C LEU A 330 -2.63 17.22 10.84
N LYS A 331 -3.13 18.40 11.24
CA LYS A 331 -3.12 18.82 12.64
C LYS A 331 -3.87 17.81 13.51
N GLY A 332 -3.20 17.29 14.54
CA GLY A 332 -3.76 16.31 15.47
C GLY A 332 -3.99 14.91 14.86
N SER A 333 -3.38 14.61 13.71
CA SER A 333 -3.39 13.27 13.12
C SER A 333 -2.20 12.42 13.56
N GLY A 334 -1.09 13.04 14.00
CA GLY A 334 0.15 12.35 14.34
C GLY A 334 0.94 11.81 13.14
N ILE A 335 0.40 11.87 11.92
CA ILE A 335 1.03 11.22 10.74
C ILE A 335 2.32 11.93 10.31
N ARG A 336 2.41 13.26 10.49
CA ARG A 336 3.63 14.00 10.21
C ARG A 336 4.74 13.51 11.12
N GLU A 337 4.50 13.59 12.42
CA GLU A 337 5.44 13.23 13.48
C GLU A 337 5.85 11.76 13.35
N PHE A 338 4.88 10.88 13.09
CA PHE A 338 5.09 9.45 12.89
C PHE A 338 5.96 9.16 11.66
N SER A 339 5.68 9.81 10.54
CA SER A 339 6.45 9.59 9.30
C SER A 339 7.85 10.17 9.38
N GLU A 340 8.03 11.27 10.12
CA GLU A 340 9.35 11.86 10.41
C GLU A 340 10.16 10.96 11.33
N GLU A 341 9.56 10.45 12.41
CA GLU A 341 10.20 9.49 13.32
C GLU A 341 10.63 8.20 12.58
N ILE A 342 9.78 7.66 11.70
CA ILE A 342 10.16 6.54 10.82
C ILE A 342 11.35 6.93 9.92
N SER A 343 11.30 8.10 9.30
CA SER A 343 12.38 8.58 8.43
C SER A 343 13.71 8.71 9.17
N ASP A 344 13.69 9.15 10.42
CA ASP A 344 14.88 9.33 11.26
C ASP A 344 15.49 7.98 11.69
N ILE A 345 14.64 6.97 11.90
CA ILE A 345 15.05 5.60 12.22
C ILE A 345 15.66 4.91 11.00
N ILE A 346 15.00 4.97 9.85
CA ILE A 346 15.44 4.21 8.66
C ILE A 346 16.49 4.95 7.83
N ARG A 347 16.53 6.29 7.90
CA ARG A 347 17.49 7.17 7.18
C ARG A 347 17.61 6.87 5.69
N PRO A 348 16.54 7.08 4.89
CA PRO A 348 16.58 6.88 3.45
C PRO A 348 17.62 7.81 2.79
N GLN A 349 18.33 7.31 1.78
CA GLN A 349 19.48 7.98 1.14
C GLN A 349 19.19 8.57 -0.23
#